data_AF-A0A0S7Z9R3-F1
#
_entry.id   AF-A0A0S7Z9R3-F1
#
_cell.length_a   1.000
_cell.length_b   1.000
_cell.length_c   1.000
_cell.angle_alpha   90.00
_cell.angle_beta   90.00
_cell.angle_gamma   90.00
#
_symmetry.space_group_name_H-M   'P 1'
#
loop_
_entity.id
_entity.type
_entity.pdbx_description
1 polymer ?
#
loop_
_entity_poly.entity_id
_entity_poly.type
_entity_poly.pdbx_seq_one_letter_code
_entity_poly.pdbx_strand_id
1 'polypeptide(L)'
;MAIVRIMMLAVGASLASLPGAGSAQELPGQLDGESYLFLSGERARVHFAREDSLVAERVLRLLDGQPALPGLPDSIPAGVDAFLAHTPRAFDELTGGLVPEWRAGVAIPSRNMLVMPTGEGVRVVDGEGLRTLRHEWAHLGLHGYLEDLRAPRWFDEGYAQWASGGFDAMEAWRLRVLIAAGRAPAMDSLELRWPRDRQDAQTAYLLAASAVTYLLEEGGPDGLRLFLDRWKARRSFEAAFRMTFGLSTSQFEEDWKRHVKRRYGWLFVLSHSAVFWLLLALVLLFMVRGRQWRNREKLARLRAGELPDSPAFWNERTEAIETAGPRGHPDGPGGPPPGVGEEP
;
A
#
# COMPACT_ATOMS: atom_id res chain seq x y z
N MET A 1 15.24 5.64 -34.08
CA MET A 1 16.45 6.20 -33.42
C MET A 1 16.18 7.67 -33.15
N ALA A 2 15.73 8.02 -31.94
CA ALA A 2 15.61 9.41 -31.51
C ALA A 2 16.97 9.86 -30.94
N ILE A 3 17.47 10.99 -31.44
CA ILE A 3 18.78 11.56 -31.07
C ILE A 3 18.62 12.24 -29.70
N VAL A 4 19.13 11.62 -28.63
CA VAL A 4 19.24 12.25 -27.31
C VAL A 4 20.35 13.29 -27.37
N ARG A 5 20.00 14.58 -27.17
CA ARG A 5 20.98 15.67 -27.10
C ARG A 5 21.33 15.94 -25.63
N ILE A 6 22.60 15.70 -25.28
CA ILE A 6 23.19 16.14 -24.01
C ILE A 6 23.64 17.59 -24.20
N MET A 7 23.02 18.54 -23.50
CA MET A 7 23.48 19.93 -23.44
C MET A 7 24.17 20.18 -22.11
N MET A 8 25.43 20.57 -22.15
CA MET A 8 26.14 21.11 -20.99
C MET A 8 25.95 22.63 -20.95
N LEU A 9 25.46 23.17 -19.82
CA LEU A 9 25.49 24.61 -19.61
C LEU A 9 26.93 25.02 -19.26
N ALA A 10 27.62 25.68 -20.19
CA ALA A 10 28.83 26.43 -19.89
C ALA A 10 28.42 27.84 -19.44
N VAL A 11 28.72 28.19 -18.19
CA VAL A 11 28.50 29.54 -17.66
C VAL A 11 29.56 30.47 -18.27
N GLY A 12 29.12 31.34 -19.17
CA GLY A 12 29.91 32.44 -19.74
C GLY A 12 29.05 33.71 -19.81
N ALA A 13 29.44 34.73 -19.05
CA ALA A 13 28.71 35.98 -18.89
C ALA A 13 28.78 36.89 -20.14
N SER A 14 27.62 37.39 -20.62
CA SER A 14 27.29 38.84 -20.77
C SER A 14 26.19 39.11 -21.82
N LEU A 15 25.07 39.66 -21.33
CA LEU A 15 24.15 40.68 -21.87
C LEU A 15 23.65 40.62 -23.34
N ALA A 16 22.34 40.34 -23.48
CA ALA A 16 21.39 41.22 -24.18
C ALA A 16 19.95 40.90 -23.72
N SER A 17 19.29 41.87 -23.09
CA SER A 17 17.94 41.75 -22.56
C SER A 17 16.88 41.85 -23.66
N LEU A 18 16.00 40.86 -23.74
CA LEU A 18 14.69 40.97 -24.39
C LEU A 18 13.60 40.82 -23.31
N PRO A 19 12.62 41.73 -23.22
CA PRO A 19 11.56 41.63 -22.22
C PRO A 19 10.41 40.78 -22.78
N GLY A 20 9.92 39.81 -22.01
CA GLY A 20 8.65 39.16 -22.28
C GLY A 20 8.60 37.65 -22.07
N ALA A 21 8.84 37.18 -20.85
CA ALA A 21 8.27 35.94 -20.34
C ALA A 21 8.24 36.04 -18.82
N GLY A 22 7.10 35.70 -18.20
CA GLY A 22 6.97 35.66 -16.74
C GLY A 22 8.15 34.90 -16.12
N SER A 23 8.64 35.40 -14.99
CA SER A 23 9.82 34.93 -14.27
C SER A 23 9.92 33.39 -14.26
N ALA A 24 10.65 32.84 -15.23
CA ALA A 24 11.16 31.48 -15.17
C ALA A 24 12.14 31.49 -14.01
N GLN A 25 11.71 31.03 -12.85
CA GLN A 25 12.61 30.82 -11.73
C GLN A 25 13.74 29.94 -12.24
N GLU A 26 14.97 30.48 -12.26
CA GLU A 26 16.14 29.73 -12.71
C GLU A 26 16.22 28.44 -11.91
N LEU A 27 16.07 27.32 -12.62
CA LEU A 27 16.16 26.01 -12.00
C LEU A 27 17.59 25.84 -11.45
N PRO A 28 17.73 25.27 -10.25
CA PRO A 28 19.04 25.16 -9.61
C PRO A 28 19.95 24.28 -10.46
N GLY A 29 21.07 24.85 -10.94
CA GLY A 29 22.12 24.11 -11.66
C GLY A 29 23.02 23.28 -10.73
N GLN A 30 22.89 23.49 -9.42
CA GLN A 30 23.62 22.78 -8.38
C GLN A 30 22.66 22.43 -7.24
N LEU A 31 22.71 21.20 -6.76
CA LEU A 31 21.91 20.70 -5.63
C LEU A 31 22.82 19.90 -4.70
N ASP A 32 22.75 20.15 -3.40
CA ASP A 32 23.67 19.57 -2.40
C ASP A 32 25.17 19.70 -2.77
N GLY A 33 25.54 20.82 -3.40
CA GLY A 33 26.92 21.05 -3.85
C GLY A 33 27.33 20.28 -5.12
N GLU A 34 26.46 19.43 -5.67
CA GLU A 34 26.70 18.67 -6.89
C GLU A 34 26.10 19.36 -8.12
N SER A 35 26.83 19.36 -9.23
CA SER A 35 26.35 19.94 -10.49
C SER A 35 25.36 19.02 -11.19
N TYR A 36 24.21 19.58 -11.59
CA TYR A 36 23.18 18.84 -12.31
C TYR A 36 23.27 19.11 -13.81
N LEU A 37 23.19 18.02 -14.59
CA LEU A 37 23.07 18.04 -16.03
C LEU A 37 21.61 17.79 -16.42
N PHE A 38 21.26 18.02 -17.68
CA PHE A 38 19.92 17.69 -18.16
C PHE A 38 19.91 17.00 -19.53
N LEU A 39 18.92 16.14 -19.72
CA LEU A 39 18.52 15.59 -21.01
C LEU A 39 17.17 16.19 -21.40
N SER A 40 17.00 16.56 -22.67
CA SER A 40 15.71 17.05 -23.19
C SER A 40 15.05 15.98 -24.04
N GLY A 41 13.79 15.70 -23.74
CA GLY A 41 12.90 14.86 -24.53
C GLY A 41 11.79 15.68 -25.18
N GLU A 42 10.76 14.98 -25.63
CA GLU A 42 9.59 15.59 -26.26
C GLU A 42 8.68 16.27 -25.23
N ARG A 43 8.44 15.60 -24.10
CA ARG A 43 7.46 16.02 -23.09
C ARG A 43 8.10 16.52 -21.80
N ALA A 44 9.34 16.14 -21.55
CA ALA A 44 10.04 16.46 -20.31
C ALA A 44 11.53 16.77 -20.51
N ARG A 45 12.10 17.51 -19.56
CA ARG A 45 13.54 17.62 -19.33
C ARG A 45 13.87 16.89 -18.04
N VAL A 46 14.86 16.00 -18.08
CA VAL A 46 15.30 15.26 -16.89
C VAL A 46 16.61 15.85 -16.42
N HIS A 47 16.63 16.39 -15.20
CA HIS A 47 17.79 16.93 -14.50
C HIS A 47 18.37 15.88 -13.55
N PHE A 48 19.68 15.69 -13.56
CA PHE A 48 20.33 14.57 -12.86
C PHE A 48 21.78 14.90 -12.48
N ALA A 49 22.25 14.31 -11.39
CA ALA A 49 23.68 14.27 -11.06
C ALA A 49 24.42 13.35 -12.04
N ARG A 50 25.70 13.58 -12.32
CA ARG A 50 26.49 12.82 -13.32
C ARG A 50 26.39 11.29 -13.14
N GLU A 51 26.34 10.83 -11.90
CA GLU A 51 26.24 9.41 -11.52
C GLU A 51 24.92 8.77 -11.94
N ASP A 52 23.84 9.55 -12.01
CA ASP A 52 22.49 9.10 -12.37
C ASP A 52 22.23 9.11 -13.89
N SER A 53 23.26 9.34 -14.73
CA SER A 53 23.11 9.49 -16.19
C SER A 53 22.34 8.36 -16.88
N LEU A 54 22.62 7.10 -16.54
CA LEU A 54 21.91 5.94 -17.10
C LEU A 54 20.45 5.87 -16.65
N VAL A 55 20.18 6.24 -15.38
CA VAL A 55 18.82 6.31 -14.83
C VAL A 55 18.06 7.44 -15.52
N ALA A 56 18.69 8.60 -15.72
CA ALA A 56 18.12 9.76 -16.40
C ALA A 56 17.67 9.45 -17.82
N GLU A 57 18.50 8.77 -18.62
CA GLU A 57 18.10 8.33 -19.96
C GLU A 57 16.89 7.38 -19.92
N ARG A 58 16.85 6.47 -18.93
CA ARG A 58 15.75 5.53 -18.80
C ARG A 58 14.46 6.25 -18.39
N VAL A 59 14.53 7.15 -17.42
CA VAL A 59 13.41 7.97 -16.97
C VAL A 59 12.90 8.85 -18.10
N LEU A 60 13.77 9.49 -18.88
CA LEU A 60 13.35 10.31 -20.01
C LEU A 60 12.54 9.50 -21.03
N ARG A 61 13.05 8.32 -21.42
CA ARG A 61 12.34 7.40 -22.33
C ARG A 61 11.00 6.96 -21.76
N LEU A 62 10.91 6.76 -20.44
CA LEU A 62 9.67 6.40 -19.77
C LEU A 62 8.67 7.55 -19.79
N LEU A 63 9.10 8.78 -19.51
CA LEU A 63 8.26 9.98 -19.50
C LEU A 63 7.70 10.30 -20.90
N ASP A 64 8.57 10.30 -21.92
CA ASP A 64 8.14 10.53 -23.30
C ASP A 64 7.24 9.39 -23.82
N GLY A 65 7.47 8.16 -23.35
CA GLY A 65 6.70 6.98 -23.72
C GLY A 65 5.48 6.68 -22.83
N GLN A 66 5.12 7.55 -21.87
CA GLN A 66 3.93 7.34 -21.02
C GLN A 66 2.68 7.28 -21.92
N PRO A 67 1.77 6.31 -21.70
CA PRO A 67 0.47 6.33 -22.37
C PRO A 67 -0.32 7.58 -21.96
N ALA A 68 -1.29 7.94 -22.79
CA ALA A 68 -2.21 9.03 -22.50
C ALA A 68 -2.82 8.87 -21.11
N LEU A 69 -2.85 9.97 -20.37
CA LEU A 69 -3.52 10.00 -19.08
C LEU A 69 -5.04 9.93 -19.30
N PRO A 70 -5.76 9.11 -18.53
CA PRO A 70 -7.18 8.93 -18.75
C PRO A 70 -7.98 10.24 -18.66
N GLY A 71 -8.81 10.50 -19.67
CA GLY A 71 -9.63 11.71 -19.71
C GLY A 71 -8.89 12.99 -20.08
N LEU A 72 -7.58 12.93 -20.33
CA LEU A 72 -6.75 14.05 -20.74
C LEU A 72 -6.29 13.90 -22.20
N PRO A 73 -5.99 15.01 -22.90
CA PRO A 73 -5.32 14.95 -24.19
C PRO A 73 -3.93 14.30 -24.11
N ASP A 74 -3.55 13.55 -25.13
CA ASP A 74 -2.25 12.84 -25.21
C ASP A 74 -1.03 13.77 -25.04
N SER A 75 -1.18 15.03 -25.44
CA SER A 75 -0.14 16.06 -25.32
C SER A 75 0.10 16.54 -23.88
N ILE A 76 -0.68 16.10 -22.88
CA ILE A 76 -0.60 16.55 -21.49
C ILE A 76 -0.22 15.38 -20.59
N PRO A 77 0.75 15.53 -19.68
CA PRO A 77 1.60 16.70 -19.41
C PRO A 77 2.63 16.96 -20.53
N ALA A 78 3.10 18.21 -20.59
CA ALA A 78 4.16 18.67 -21.49
C ALA A 78 5.02 19.74 -20.80
N GLY A 79 6.27 19.89 -21.27
CA GLY A 79 7.22 20.86 -20.73
C GLY A 79 7.61 20.61 -19.27
N VAL A 80 7.57 19.35 -18.81
CA VAL A 80 7.82 18.99 -17.41
C VAL A 80 9.31 19.02 -17.09
N ASP A 81 9.68 19.60 -15.96
CA ASP A 81 11.03 19.49 -15.41
C ASP A 81 11.08 18.38 -14.35
N ALA A 82 11.71 17.25 -14.69
CA ALA A 82 11.85 16.09 -13.82
C ALA A 82 13.25 16.08 -13.18
N PHE A 83 13.36 16.19 -11.87
CA PHE A 83 14.61 16.13 -11.11
C PHE A 83 14.81 14.76 -10.50
N LEU A 84 15.97 14.16 -10.76
CA LEU A 84 16.47 12.99 -10.06
C LEU A 84 17.31 13.44 -8.86
N ALA A 85 16.68 13.48 -7.69
CA ALA A 85 17.33 13.92 -6.46
C ALA A 85 18.29 12.84 -5.96
N HIS A 86 19.57 13.04 -6.26
CA HIS A 86 20.63 12.10 -5.93
C HIS A 86 20.84 11.92 -4.42
N THR A 87 20.55 12.92 -3.60
CA THR A 87 20.64 12.82 -2.13
C THR A 87 19.33 13.26 -1.49
N PRO A 88 19.03 12.82 -0.26
CA PRO A 88 17.90 13.34 0.51
C PRO A 88 17.95 14.86 0.66
N ARG A 89 19.15 15.44 0.80
CA ARG A 89 19.32 16.90 0.85
C ARG A 89 18.99 17.59 -0.46
N ALA A 90 19.38 17.02 -1.61
CA ALA A 90 18.95 17.54 -2.92
C ALA A 90 17.41 17.49 -3.06
N PHE A 91 16.78 16.44 -2.53
CA PHE A 91 15.32 16.33 -2.50
C PHE A 91 14.68 17.42 -1.62
N ASP A 92 15.22 17.67 -0.44
CA ASP A 92 14.73 18.71 0.46
C ASP A 92 14.92 20.11 -0.11
N GLU A 93 16.04 20.40 -0.77
CA GLU A 93 16.30 21.68 -1.45
C GLU A 93 15.27 21.96 -2.55
N LEU A 94 14.89 20.93 -3.33
CA LEU A 94 13.88 21.04 -4.38
C LEU A 94 12.45 21.21 -3.83
N THR A 95 12.15 20.54 -2.72
CA THR A 95 10.80 20.48 -2.12
C THR A 95 10.55 21.51 -1.01
N GLY A 96 11.61 22.19 -0.55
CA GLY A 96 11.58 23.11 0.59
C GLY A 96 11.48 22.41 1.94
N GLY A 97 11.79 21.11 2.03
CA GLY A 97 11.75 20.31 3.28
C GLY A 97 10.35 20.11 3.88
N LEU A 98 9.29 20.46 3.14
CA LEU A 98 7.90 20.33 3.59
C LEU A 98 7.28 18.98 3.24
N VAL A 99 7.95 18.20 2.40
CA VAL A 99 7.49 16.88 1.95
C VAL A 99 8.04 15.84 2.92
N PRO A 100 7.21 14.98 3.51
CA PRO A 100 7.69 13.93 4.40
C PRO A 100 8.69 12.99 3.71
N GLU A 101 9.75 12.61 4.42
CA GLU A 101 10.83 11.74 3.93
C GLU A 101 10.36 10.39 3.37
N TRP A 102 9.20 9.89 3.81
CA TRP A 102 8.67 8.61 3.36
C TRP A 102 8.05 8.65 1.96
N ARG A 103 7.94 9.82 1.30
CA ARG A 103 7.41 9.90 -0.07
C ARG A 103 8.42 9.38 -1.08
N ALA A 104 7.95 8.51 -1.97
CA ALA A 104 8.75 7.91 -3.04
C ALA A 104 8.96 8.83 -4.26
N GLY A 105 8.31 10.00 -4.27
CA GLY A 105 8.33 11.00 -5.33
C GLY A 105 7.38 12.15 -4.98
N VAL A 106 7.47 13.26 -5.72
CA VAL A 106 6.53 14.37 -5.58
C VAL A 106 6.40 15.21 -6.86
N ALA A 107 5.16 15.51 -7.24
CA ALA A 107 4.80 16.53 -8.20
C ALA A 107 4.62 17.89 -7.51
N ILE A 108 5.13 18.94 -8.13
CA ILE A 108 4.94 20.34 -7.75
C ILE A 108 4.29 21.04 -8.95
N PRO A 109 2.95 20.98 -9.08
CA PRO A 109 2.25 21.48 -10.27
C PRO A 109 2.47 22.97 -10.56
N SER A 110 2.59 23.79 -9.52
CA SER A 110 2.85 25.24 -9.65
C SER A 110 4.18 25.56 -10.34
N ARG A 111 5.10 24.60 -10.43
CA ARG A 111 6.40 24.72 -11.11
C ARG A 111 6.50 23.79 -12.33
N ASN A 112 5.43 23.08 -12.68
CA ASN A 112 5.43 21.98 -13.66
C ASN A 112 6.60 20.99 -13.44
N MET A 113 6.87 20.69 -12.17
CA MET A 113 8.08 20.00 -11.73
C MET A 113 7.75 18.66 -11.09
N LEU A 114 8.56 17.64 -11.39
CA LEU A 114 8.50 16.31 -10.81
C LEU A 114 9.82 16.01 -10.13
N VAL A 115 9.82 15.47 -8.92
CA VAL A 115 11.05 15.14 -8.17
C VAL A 115 11.01 13.67 -7.76
N MET A 116 12.03 12.92 -8.14
CA MET A 116 12.20 11.50 -7.80
C MET A 116 13.54 11.28 -7.10
N PRO A 117 13.57 10.65 -5.90
CA PRO A 117 14.83 10.30 -5.24
C PRO A 117 15.54 9.15 -5.98
N THR A 118 16.87 9.22 -6.06
CA THR A 118 17.73 8.18 -6.68
C THR A 118 18.81 7.62 -5.73
N GLY A 119 19.15 8.34 -4.65
CA GLY A 119 20.35 8.11 -3.83
C GLY A 119 20.45 6.86 -2.95
N GLU A 120 19.33 6.30 -2.48
CA GLU A 120 19.38 5.18 -1.52
C GLU A 120 18.27 4.16 -1.81
N GLY A 121 18.50 3.34 -2.84
CA GLY A 121 17.72 2.11 -3.05
C GLY A 121 16.35 2.28 -3.71
N VAL A 122 15.91 3.49 -4.03
CA VAL A 122 14.72 3.71 -4.87
C VAL A 122 15.09 3.47 -6.32
N ARG A 123 14.69 2.30 -6.82
CA ARG A 123 14.74 1.99 -8.25
C ARG A 123 13.57 2.70 -8.91
N VAL A 124 13.73 3.98 -9.26
CA VAL A 124 12.74 4.74 -10.08
C VAL A 124 12.27 3.93 -11.31
N VAL A 125 13.11 3.01 -11.78
CA VAL A 125 12.91 2.13 -12.93
C VAL A 125 12.34 0.73 -12.62
N ASP A 126 12.00 0.42 -11.36
CA ASP A 126 11.30 -0.82 -11.00
C ASP A 126 9.77 -0.67 -11.00
N GLY A 127 9.03 -1.73 -10.67
CA GLY A 127 7.56 -1.70 -10.71
C GLY A 127 6.92 -0.67 -9.79
N GLU A 128 7.45 -0.45 -8.58
CA GLU A 128 6.91 0.54 -7.64
C GLU A 128 7.34 1.97 -8.02
N GLY A 129 8.58 2.14 -8.46
CA GLY A 129 9.10 3.40 -9.00
C GLY A 129 8.34 3.86 -10.23
N LEU A 130 7.99 2.94 -11.15
CA LEU A 130 7.17 3.23 -12.32
C LEU A 130 5.74 3.63 -11.97
N ARG A 131 5.12 2.96 -10.99
CA ARG A 131 3.79 3.35 -10.47
C ARG A 131 3.85 4.74 -9.86
N THR A 132 4.87 5.03 -9.05
CA THR A 132 5.08 6.34 -8.43
C THR A 132 5.29 7.42 -9.49
N LEU A 133 6.16 7.18 -10.47
CA LEU A 133 6.41 8.10 -11.58
C LEU A 133 5.11 8.43 -12.33
N ARG A 134 4.28 7.41 -12.62
CA ARG A 134 3.00 7.60 -13.29
C ARG A 134 1.97 8.34 -12.42
N HIS A 135 2.00 8.13 -11.11
CA HIS A 135 1.18 8.86 -10.14
C HIS A 135 1.53 10.35 -10.13
N GLU A 136 2.81 10.70 -9.98
CA GLU A 136 3.25 12.09 -10.00
C GLU A 136 3.02 12.76 -11.38
N TRP A 137 3.21 12.01 -12.47
CA TRP A 137 2.88 12.44 -13.82
C TRP A 137 1.39 12.77 -13.98
N ALA A 138 0.51 12.00 -13.34
CA ALA A 138 -0.93 12.23 -13.35
C ALA A 138 -1.31 13.54 -12.64
N HIS A 139 -0.69 13.87 -11.51
CA HIS A 139 -0.88 15.16 -10.85
C HIS A 139 -0.51 16.33 -11.78
N LEU A 140 0.66 16.28 -12.41
CA LEU A 140 1.08 17.33 -13.35
C LEU A 140 0.13 17.44 -14.53
N GLY A 141 -0.40 16.32 -15.03
CA GLY A 141 -1.33 16.32 -16.15
C GLY A 141 -2.67 16.92 -15.79
N LEU A 142 -3.21 16.54 -14.63
CA LEU A 142 -4.49 17.05 -14.16
C LEU A 142 -4.44 18.56 -13.91
N HIS A 143 -3.42 19.02 -13.18
CA HIS A 143 -3.23 20.45 -12.90
C HIS A 143 -2.86 21.23 -14.16
N GLY A 144 -2.05 20.67 -15.05
CA GLY A 144 -1.74 21.28 -16.34
C GLY A 144 -2.98 21.46 -17.23
N TYR A 145 -3.92 20.53 -17.16
CA TYR A 145 -5.18 20.62 -17.91
C TYR A 145 -6.18 21.61 -17.28
N LEU A 146 -6.32 21.56 -15.95
CA LEU A 146 -7.26 22.36 -15.18
C LEU A 146 -6.75 23.78 -14.85
N GLU A 147 -5.47 24.06 -15.12
CA GLU A 147 -4.81 25.35 -14.93
C GLU A 147 -4.92 25.84 -13.46
N ASP A 148 -5.66 26.90 -13.21
CA ASP A 148 -5.82 27.50 -11.89
C ASP A 148 -6.99 26.89 -11.07
N LEU A 149 -7.74 25.98 -11.68
CA LEU A 149 -8.85 25.31 -11.00
C LEU A 149 -8.31 24.30 -9.98
N ARG A 150 -8.71 24.52 -8.71
CA ARG A 150 -8.29 23.64 -7.62
C ARG A 150 -9.17 22.41 -7.55
N ALA A 151 -8.54 21.26 -7.74
CA ALA A 151 -9.19 19.98 -7.50
C ALA A 151 -9.41 19.74 -6.00
N PRO A 152 -10.58 19.22 -5.61
CA PRO A 152 -10.74 18.60 -4.30
C PRO A 152 -9.67 17.52 -4.14
N ARG A 153 -9.01 17.51 -2.98
CA ARG A 153 -7.80 16.67 -2.80
C ARG A 153 -8.08 15.18 -2.96
N TRP A 154 -9.25 14.69 -2.53
CA TRP A 154 -9.65 13.29 -2.77
C TRP A 154 -9.71 12.94 -4.26
N PHE A 155 -10.11 13.88 -5.10
CA PHE A 155 -10.19 13.65 -6.53
C PHE A 155 -8.80 13.67 -7.15
N ASP A 156 -7.96 14.64 -6.78
CA ASP A 156 -6.58 14.75 -7.26
C ASP A 156 -5.76 13.47 -6.95
N GLU A 157 -5.77 13.05 -5.69
CA GLU A 157 -5.05 11.87 -5.20
C GLU A 157 -5.66 10.57 -5.75
N GLY A 158 -7.00 10.49 -5.78
CA GLY A 158 -7.72 9.34 -6.31
C GLY A 158 -7.52 9.16 -7.82
N TYR A 159 -7.50 10.28 -8.57
CA TYR A 159 -7.20 10.31 -9.99
C TYR A 159 -5.78 9.83 -10.24
N ALA A 160 -4.79 10.37 -9.52
CA ALA A 160 -3.40 9.95 -9.66
C ALA A 160 -3.19 8.47 -9.33
N GLN A 161 -3.86 7.93 -8.31
CA GLN A 161 -3.82 6.50 -8.00
C GLN A 161 -4.48 5.64 -9.08
N TRP A 162 -5.65 6.05 -9.58
CA TRP A 162 -6.33 5.30 -10.64
C TRP A 162 -5.52 5.33 -11.94
N ALA A 163 -5.01 6.51 -12.29
CA ALA A 163 -4.12 6.73 -13.42
C ALA A 163 -2.75 6.09 -13.25
N SER A 164 -2.36 5.52 -12.10
CA SER A 164 -1.11 4.77 -11.92
C SER A 164 -1.29 3.24 -11.90
N GLY A 165 -2.50 2.75 -12.20
CA GLY A 165 -2.82 1.32 -12.24
C GLY A 165 -3.86 0.87 -11.21
N GLY A 166 -4.41 1.79 -10.43
CA GLY A 166 -5.47 1.51 -9.46
C GLY A 166 -4.98 0.71 -8.26
N PHE A 167 -5.89 -0.11 -7.71
CA PHE A 167 -5.61 -0.97 -6.56
C PHE A 167 -4.92 -2.27 -6.96
N ASP A 168 -3.82 -2.59 -6.30
CA ASP A 168 -3.36 -3.97 -6.23
C ASP A 168 -4.22 -4.80 -5.24
N ALA A 169 -4.05 -6.12 -5.26
CA ALA A 169 -4.83 -7.03 -4.41
C ALA A 169 -4.58 -6.80 -2.90
N MET A 170 -3.39 -6.34 -2.53
CA MET A 170 -3.00 -6.06 -1.15
C MET A 170 -3.62 -4.74 -0.67
N GLU A 171 -3.60 -3.70 -1.48
CA GLU A 171 -4.25 -2.41 -1.23
C GLU A 171 -5.77 -2.59 -1.09
N ALA A 172 -6.39 -3.41 -1.96
CA ALA A 172 -7.79 -3.80 -1.83
C ALA A 172 -8.08 -4.59 -0.55
N TRP A 173 -7.14 -5.44 -0.09
CA TRP A 173 -7.25 -6.15 1.19
C TRP A 173 -7.08 -5.21 2.39
N ARG A 174 -6.11 -4.29 2.36
CA ARG A 174 -5.92 -3.28 3.42
C ARG A 174 -7.15 -2.42 3.58
N LEU A 175 -7.73 -1.95 2.48
CA LEU A 175 -8.98 -1.19 2.50
C LEU A 175 -10.10 -1.99 3.19
N ARG A 176 -10.23 -3.29 2.90
CA ARG A 176 -11.19 -4.18 3.58
C ARG A 176 -10.97 -4.23 5.09
N VAL A 177 -9.73 -4.43 5.53
CA VAL A 177 -9.38 -4.51 6.96
C VAL A 177 -9.67 -3.17 7.66
N LEU A 178 -9.35 -2.05 7.04
CA LEU A 178 -9.56 -0.71 7.60
C LEU A 178 -11.05 -0.39 7.79
N ILE A 179 -11.87 -0.70 6.78
CA ILE A 179 -13.33 -0.56 6.86
C ILE A 179 -13.89 -1.47 7.96
N ALA A 180 -13.43 -2.73 8.01
CA ALA A 180 -13.85 -3.67 9.03
C ALA A 180 -13.36 -3.28 10.44
N ALA A 181 -12.26 -2.55 10.59
CA ALA A 181 -11.82 -2.10 11.90
C ALA A 181 -12.57 -0.86 12.39
N GLY A 182 -13.46 -0.26 11.58
CA GLY A 182 -14.06 1.05 11.86
C GLY A 182 -13.03 2.18 11.96
N ARG A 183 -11.83 1.96 11.40
CA ARG A 183 -10.67 2.88 11.48
C ARG A 183 -10.52 3.76 10.24
N ALA A 184 -11.49 3.73 9.33
CA ALA A 184 -11.52 4.73 8.27
C ALA A 184 -11.69 6.12 8.93
N PRO A 185 -10.89 7.14 8.53
CA PRO A 185 -11.06 8.51 8.99
C PRO A 185 -12.52 8.94 8.94
N ALA A 186 -12.96 9.79 9.87
CA ALA A 186 -14.28 10.38 9.83
C ALA A 186 -14.50 11.03 8.45
N MET A 187 -15.34 10.38 7.66
CA MET A 187 -15.62 10.71 6.26
C MET A 187 -16.67 11.82 6.23
N ASP A 188 -16.57 12.85 7.04
CA ASP A 188 -17.69 13.78 7.25
C ASP A 188 -17.97 14.64 5.99
N SER A 189 -17.02 14.63 5.05
CA SER A 189 -17.22 14.85 3.61
C SER A 189 -16.06 14.20 2.82
N LEU A 190 -16.11 14.18 1.50
CA LEU A 190 -14.96 13.87 0.63
C LEU A 190 -13.74 14.82 0.83
N GLU A 191 -13.85 15.82 1.70
CA GLU A 191 -12.69 16.53 2.25
C GLU A 191 -12.01 15.67 3.32
N LEU A 192 -11.36 14.58 2.89
CA LEU A 192 -10.52 13.77 3.75
C LEU A 192 -9.50 14.71 4.42
N ARG A 193 -9.45 14.75 5.75
CA ARG A 193 -8.33 15.41 6.45
C ARG A 193 -7.10 14.55 6.23
N TRP A 194 -6.12 15.05 5.48
CA TRP A 194 -4.88 14.30 5.25
C TRP A 194 -4.01 14.30 6.50
N PRO A 195 -3.76 13.12 7.06
CA PRO A 195 -2.94 12.98 8.25
C PRO A 195 -1.46 13.22 7.92
N ARG A 196 -0.68 13.57 8.95
CA ARG A 196 0.78 13.72 8.83
C ARG A 196 1.50 12.40 9.02
N ASP A 197 0.90 11.48 9.76
CA ASP A 197 1.44 10.14 9.95
C ASP A 197 1.23 9.29 8.68
N ARG A 198 2.16 8.36 8.46
CA ARG A 198 2.22 7.57 7.23
C ARG A 198 1.03 6.61 7.08
N GLN A 199 0.56 6.01 8.18
CA GLN A 199 -0.47 4.97 8.12
C GLN A 199 -1.85 5.54 7.84
N ASP A 200 -2.19 6.65 8.47
CA ASP A 200 -3.48 7.31 8.25
C ASP A 200 -3.47 8.06 6.91
N ALA A 201 -2.32 8.58 6.45
CA ALA A 201 -2.16 9.10 5.09
C ALA A 201 -2.36 8.03 4.01
N GLN A 202 -1.79 6.84 4.20
CA GLN A 202 -2.05 5.70 3.31
C GLN A 202 -3.54 5.36 3.26
N THR A 203 -4.23 5.41 4.40
CA THR A 203 -5.67 5.18 4.45
C THR A 203 -6.45 6.24 3.65
N ALA A 204 -6.09 7.52 3.76
CA ALA A 204 -6.71 8.59 2.97
C ALA A 204 -6.52 8.37 1.46
N TYR A 205 -5.32 7.98 1.01
CA TYR A 205 -5.06 7.66 -0.40
C TYR A 205 -5.90 6.47 -0.89
N LEU A 206 -6.00 5.39 -0.10
CA LEU A 206 -6.84 4.24 -0.44
C LEU A 206 -8.33 4.63 -0.54
N LEU A 207 -8.82 5.50 0.33
CA LEU A 207 -10.21 5.96 0.27
C LEU A 207 -10.46 6.83 -0.97
N ALA A 208 -9.60 7.80 -1.23
CA ALA A 208 -9.64 8.67 -2.42
C ALA A 208 -9.67 7.85 -3.72
N ALA A 209 -8.77 6.87 -3.83
CA ALA A 209 -8.71 5.96 -4.98
C ALA A 209 -10.00 5.12 -5.13
N SER A 210 -10.62 4.70 -4.03
CA SER A 210 -11.85 3.91 -4.08
C SER A 210 -13.05 4.76 -4.51
N ALA A 211 -13.08 6.05 -4.15
CA ALA A 211 -14.09 6.99 -4.60
C ALA A 211 -13.97 7.23 -6.10
N VAL A 212 -12.77 7.52 -6.62
CA VAL A 212 -12.56 7.70 -8.07
C VAL A 212 -12.83 6.41 -8.85
N THR A 213 -12.44 5.26 -8.30
CA THR A 213 -12.77 3.97 -8.93
C THR A 213 -14.29 3.79 -9.04
N TYR A 214 -15.04 4.03 -7.96
CA TYR A 214 -16.50 3.96 -7.97
C TYR A 214 -17.14 4.98 -8.92
N LEU A 215 -16.62 6.21 -8.96
CA LEU A 215 -17.08 7.25 -9.88
C LEU A 215 -16.95 6.82 -11.35
N LEU A 216 -15.91 6.06 -11.67
CA LEU A 216 -15.55 5.68 -13.04
C LEU A 216 -15.99 4.25 -13.40
N GLU A 217 -16.65 3.50 -12.51
CA GLU A 217 -17.09 2.11 -12.75
C GLU A 217 -17.98 1.99 -13.99
N GLU A 218 -18.89 2.94 -14.22
CA GLU A 218 -19.83 2.92 -15.36
C GLU A 218 -19.39 3.83 -16.52
N GLY A 219 -18.80 4.99 -16.21
CA GLY A 219 -18.45 6.01 -17.20
C GLY A 219 -17.07 5.86 -17.84
N GLY A 220 -16.16 5.13 -17.20
CA GLY A 220 -14.79 4.92 -17.69
C GLY A 220 -14.03 6.22 -18.06
N PRO A 221 -13.03 6.11 -18.96
CA PRO A 221 -12.25 7.27 -19.43
C PRO A 221 -13.07 8.35 -20.14
N ASP A 222 -14.15 7.98 -20.83
CA ASP A 222 -14.99 8.93 -21.57
C ASP A 222 -15.84 9.81 -20.65
N GLY A 223 -16.42 9.22 -19.60
CA GLY A 223 -17.11 9.96 -18.55
C GLY A 223 -16.18 10.92 -17.82
N LEU A 224 -14.94 10.48 -17.57
CA LEU A 224 -13.89 11.31 -16.97
C LEU A 224 -13.52 12.49 -17.88
N ARG A 225 -13.29 12.25 -19.17
CA ARG A 225 -13.02 13.31 -20.15
C ARG A 225 -14.13 14.36 -20.16
N LEU A 226 -15.38 13.91 -20.28
CA LEU A 226 -16.54 14.80 -20.28
C LEU A 226 -16.66 15.62 -18.99
N PHE A 227 -16.37 15.00 -17.85
CA PHE A 227 -16.35 15.68 -16.55
C PHE A 227 -15.29 16.79 -16.50
N LEU A 228 -14.04 16.47 -16.89
CA LEU A 228 -12.93 17.42 -16.88
C LEU A 228 -13.17 18.59 -17.85
N ASP A 229 -13.70 18.31 -19.06
CA ASP A 229 -14.05 19.33 -20.05
C ASP A 229 -15.12 20.29 -19.50
N ARG A 230 -16.17 19.75 -18.89
CA ARG A 230 -17.25 20.55 -18.29
C ARG A 230 -16.75 21.34 -17.10
N TRP A 231 -15.88 20.78 -16.29
CA TRP A 231 -15.30 21.48 -15.15
C TRP A 231 -14.44 22.64 -15.62
N LYS A 232 -13.56 22.42 -16.61
CA LYS A 232 -12.77 23.50 -17.21
C LYS A 232 -13.65 24.62 -17.77
N ALA A 233 -14.69 24.27 -18.53
CA ALA A 233 -15.61 25.24 -19.12
C ALA A 233 -16.45 26.01 -18.07
N ARG A 234 -16.90 25.35 -17.01
CA ARG A 234 -17.78 25.94 -15.99
C ARG A 234 -17.05 26.58 -14.83
N ARG A 235 -15.77 26.28 -14.65
CA ARG A 235 -14.93 26.70 -13.52
C ARG A 235 -15.56 26.37 -12.16
N SER A 236 -16.36 25.31 -12.09
CA SER A 236 -17.06 24.85 -10.89
C SER A 236 -17.13 23.33 -10.87
N PHE A 237 -16.44 22.74 -9.88
CA PHE A 237 -16.41 21.29 -9.68
C PHE A 237 -17.81 20.73 -9.50
N GLU A 238 -18.56 21.26 -8.54
CA GLU A 238 -19.92 20.81 -8.19
C GLU A 238 -20.90 20.94 -9.37
N ALA A 239 -20.83 22.03 -10.15
CA ALA A 239 -21.69 22.20 -11.32
C ALA A 239 -21.37 21.18 -12.43
N ALA A 240 -20.09 20.94 -12.70
CA ALA A 240 -19.66 19.95 -13.70
C ALA A 240 -19.97 18.52 -13.24
N PHE A 241 -19.84 18.26 -11.94
CA PHE A 241 -20.11 16.96 -11.32
C PHE A 241 -21.60 16.63 -11.47
N ARG A 242 -22.50 17.54 -11.07
CA ARG A 242 -23.94 17.37 -11.26
C ARG A 242 -24.36 17.20 -12.72
N MET A 243 -23.76 17.97 -13.62
CA MET A 243 -24.09 17.87 -15.05
C MET A 243 -23.64 16.55 -15.68
N THR A 244 -22.58 15.94 -15.15
CA THR A 244 -21.96 14.73 -15.72
C THR A 244 -22.49 13.46 -15.12
N PHE A 245 -22.64 13.42 -13.80
CA PHE A 245 -23.04 12.23 -13.07
C PHE A 245 -24.50 12.28 -12.61
N GLY A 246 -25.20 13.42 -12.76
CA GLY A 246 -26.60 13.57 -12.37
C GLY A 246 -26.83 13.64 -10.85
N LEU A 247 -25.76 13.72 -10.06
CA LEU A 247 -25.77 13.68 -8.59
C LEU A 247 -24.93 14.83 -8.04
N SER A 248 -25.25 15.32 -6.84
CA SER A 248 -24.32 16.18 -6.10
C SER A 248 -23.16 15.38 -5.54
N THR A 249 -22.07 16.06 -5.18
CA THR A 249 -20.92 15.41 -4.50
C THR A 249 -21.33 14.76 -3.17
N SER A 250 -22.27 15.36 -2.44
CA SER A 250 -22.81 14.78 -1.19
C SER A 250 -23.61 13.50 -1.44
N GLN A 251 -24.44 13.45 -2.48
CA GLN A 251 -25.18 12.23 -2.84
C GLN A 251 -24.22 11.12 -3.27
N PHE A 252 -23.25 11.45 -4.12
CA PHE A 252 -22.22 10.52 -4.54
C PHE A 252 -21.45 9.94 -3.34
N GLU A 253 -21.12 10.77 -2.36
CA GLU A 253 -20.43 10.32 -1.16
C GLU A 253 -21.26 9.32 -0.33
N GLU A 254 -22.55 9.56 -0.15
CA GLU A 254 -23.45 8.63 0.53
C GLU A 254 -23.56 7.29 -0.21
N ASP A 255 -23.66 7.35 -1.54
CA ASP A 255 -23.74 6.17 -2.40
C ASP A 255 -22.43 5.37 -2.39
N TRP A 256 -21.29 6.06 -2.50
CA TRP A 256 -19.96 5.47 -2.38
C TRP A 256 -19.78 4.81 -1.00
N LYS A 257 -20.10 5.49 0.10
CA LYS A 257 -20.05 4.92 1.46
C LYS A 257 -20.88 3.64 1.56
N ARG A 258 -22.06 3.62 0.96
CA ARG A 258 -22.93 2.43 0.93
C ARG A 258 -22.34 1.31 0.08
N HIS A 259 -21.77 1.65 -1.09
CA HIS A 259 -21.06 0.70 -1.94
C HIS A 259 -19.90 0.05 -1.18
N VAL A 260 -19.05 0.85 -0.56
CA VAL A 260 -17.89 0.41 0.23
C VAL A 260 -18.33 -0.51 1.38
N LYS A 261 -19.36 -0.12 2.14
CA LYS A 261 -19.95 -0.98 3.20
C LYS A 261 -20.51 -2.30 2.65
N ARG A 262 -21.18 -2.31 1.51
CA ARG A 262 -21.75 -3.54 0.91
C ARG A 262 -20.65 -4.45 0.36
N ARG A 263 -19.67 -3.89 -0.33
CA ARG A 263 -18.55 -4.60 -0.98
C ARG A 263 -17.60 -5.22 0.04
N TYR A 264 -17.35 -4.52 1.15
CA TYR A 264 -16.28 -4.88 2.10
C TYR A 264 -16.75 -5.11 3.55
N GLY A 265 -17.97 -4.71 3.91
CA GLY A 265 -18.48 -4.81 5.29
C GLY A 265 -18.88 -6.21 5.73
N TRP A 266 -19.03 -7.19 4.83
CA TRP A 266 -19.29 -8.58 5.22
C TRP A 266 -18.14 -9.18 6.06
N LEU A 267 -16.91 -8.70 5.88
CA LEU A 267 -15.75 -9.07 6.70
C LEU A 267 -15.86 -8.56 8.13
N PHE A 268 -16.42 -7.36 8.32
CA PHE A 268 -16.72 -6.81 9.64
C PHE A 268 -17.73 -7.69 10.39
N VAL A 269 -18.78 -8.09 9.68
CA VAL A 269 -19.82 -8.97 10.21
C VAL A 269 -19.24 -10.34 10.59
N LEU A 270 -18.39 -10.92 9.75
CA LEU A 270 -17.72 -12.19 10.06
C LEU A 270 -16.77 -12.09 11.25
N SER A 271 -15.92 -11.06 11.32
CA SER A 271 -14.93 -10.92 12.39
C SER A 271 -15.59 -10.70 13.76
N HIS A 272 -16.77 -10.07 13.80
CA HIS A 272 -17.53 -9.84 15.03
C HIS A 272 -18.66 -10.86 15.26
N SER A 273 -18.78 -11.89 14.41
CA SER A 273 -19.80 -12.93 14.57
C SER A 273 -19.28 -14.06 15.46
N ALA A 274 -19.77 -14.13 16.70
CA ALA A 274 -19.50 -15.24 17.61
C ALA A 274 -19.91 -16.60 17.01
N VAL A 275 -20.98 -16.62 16.21
CA VAL A 275 -21.46 -17.82 15.51
C VAL A 275 -20.44 -18.30 14.48
N PHE A 276 -19.84 -17.39 13.72
CA PHE A 276 -18.79 -17.74 12.75
C PHE A 276 -17.57 -18.36 13.44
N TRP A 277 -17.08 -17.72 14.51
CA TRP A 277 -15.95 -18.23 15.27
C TRP A 277 -16.23 -19.58 15.93
N LEU A 278 -17.44 -19.80 16.43
CA LEU A 278 -17.88 -21.08 16.97
C LEU A 278 -17.87 -22.18 15.89
N LEU A 279 -18.40 -21.90 14.70
CA LEU A 279 -18.37 -22.86 13.59
C LEU A 279 -16.95 -23.16 13.12
N LEU A 280 -16.09 -22.13 13.01
CA LEU A 280 -14.69 -22.32 12.64
C LEU A 280 -13.94 -23.17 13.67
N ALA A 281 -14.16 -22.92 14.97
CA ALA A 281 -13.58 -23.71 16.05
C ALA A 281 -14.05 -25.17 15.99
N LEU A 282 -15.32 -25.42 15.71
CA LEU A 282 -15.86 -26.78 15.52
C LEU A 282 -15.21 -27.48 14.32
N VAL A 283 -15.09 -26.81 13.17
CA VAL A 283 -14.43 -27.38 11.97
C VAL A 283 -12.98 -27.74 12.27
N LEU A 284 -12.22 -26.84 12.89
CA LEU A 284 -10.83 -27.09 13.27
C LEU A 284 -10.73 -28.24 14.29
N LEU A 285 -11.63 -28.30 15.27
CA LEU A 285 -11.71 -29.38 16.24
C LEU A 285 -11.96 -30.73 15.55
N PHE A 286 -12.92 -30.80 14.62
CA PHE A 286 -13.22 -32.01 13.85
C PHE A 286 -12.04 -32.41 12.95
N MET A 287 -11.36 -31.45 12.32
CA MET A 287 -10.17 -31.71 11.52
C MET A 287 -9.02 -32.26 12.37
N VAL A 288 -8.77 -31.70 13.55
CA VAL A 288 -7.76 -32.20 14.49
C VAL A 288 -8.15 -33.58 15.01
N ARG A 289 -9.40 -33.81 15.39
CA ARG A 289 -9.86 -35.14 15.82
C ARG A 289 -9.76 -36.18 14.73
N GLY A 290 -10.17 -35.86 13.50
CA GLY A 290 -10.02 -36.74 12.34
C GLY A 290 -8.55 -37.05 12.03
N ARG A 291 -7.67 -36.04 12.12
CA ARG A 291 -6.23 -36.23 11.98
C ARG A 291 -5.65 -37.10 13.09
N GLN A 292 -6.07 -36.89 14.34
CA GLN A 292 -5.63 -37.70 15.48
C GLN A 292 -6.11 -39.15 15.37
N TRP A 293 -7.33 -39.40 14.90
CA TRP A 293 -7.84 -40.75 14.66
C TRP A 293 -7.02 -41.46 13.57
N ARG A 294 -6.80 -40.80 12.43
CA ARG A 294 -5.98 -41.35 11.34
C ARG A 294 -4.51 -41.54 11.74
N ASN A 295 -3.96 -40.66 12.58
CA ASN A 295 -2.61 -40.79 13.11
C ASN A 295 -2.50 -41.90 14.17
N ARG A 296 -3.55 -42.14 14.98
CA ARG A 296 -3.61 -43.26 15.91
C ARG A 296 -3.59 -44.60 15.18
N GLU A 297 -4.31 -44.72 14.07
CA GLU A 297 -4.26 -45.90 13.21
C GLU A 297 -2.86 -46.13 12.62
N LYS A 298 -2.18 -45.06 12.18
CA LYS A 298 -0.80 -45.16 11.69
C LYS A 298 0.21 -45.54 12.78
N LEU A 299 0.12 -44.94 13.97
CA LEU A 299 0.95 -45.31 15.12
C LEU A 299 0.66 -46.73 15.62
N ALA A 300 -0.60 -47.17 15.59
CA ALA A 300 -0.97 -48.54 15.95
C ALA A 300 -0.38 -49.57 14.97
N ARG A 301 -0.32 -49.25 13.67
CA ARG A 301 0.38 -50.08 12.67
C ARG A 301 1.89 -50.11 12.87
N LEU A 302 2.50 -48.98 13.26
CA LEU A 302 3.94 -48.92 13.56
C LEU A 302 4.28 -49.72 14.83
N ARG A 303 3.47 -49.61 15.90
CA ARG A 303 3.63 -50.39 17.14
C ARG A 303 3.37 -51.89 16.96
N ALA A 304 2.48 -52.28 16.04
CA ALA A 304 2.24 -53.68 15.73
C ALA A 304 3.43 -54.34 14.98
N GLY A 305 4.36 -53.53 14.45
CA GLY A 305 5.63 -53.99 13.86
C GLY A 305 6.84 -53.86 14.79
N GLU A 306 6.69 -53.31 15.99
CA GLU A 306 7.76 -53.22 16.99
C GLU A 306 7.78 -54.53 17.82
N LEU A 307 8.91 -55.22 17.82
CA LEU A 307 9.16 -56.40 18.67
C LEU A 307 9.11 -55.99 20.16
N PRO A 308 8.59 -56.83 21.08
CA PRO A 308 8.48 -56.47 22.50
C PRO A 308 9.83 -56.10 23.11
N ASP A 309 9.90 -54.95 23.78
CA ASP A 309 11.12 -54.42 24.47
C ASP A 309 11.60 -55.28 25.65
N SER A 310 10.90 -56.36 25.99
CA SER A 310 11.30 -57.30 27.05
C SER A 310 11.46 -58.69 26.46
N PRO A 311 12.70 -59.18 26.31
CA PRO A 311 12.91 -60.55 25.91
C PRO A 311 12.48 -61.50 27.03
N ALA A 312 11.73 -62.55 26.68
CA ALA A 312 11.11 -63.50 27.61
C ALA A 312 12.09 -64.30 28.51
N PHE A 313 13.41 -64.11 28.37
CA PHE A 313 14.42 -64.90 29.06
C PHE A 313 14.67 -64.55 30.54
N TRP A 314 14.09 -63.47 31.07
CA TRP A 314 14.34 -63.05 32.47
C TRP A 314 13.34 -63.59 33.50
N ASN A 315 12.17 -64.10 33.09
CA ASN A 315 11.10 -64.43 34.04
C ASN A 315 11.25 -65.82 34.70
N GLU A 316 11.95 -66.76 34.06
CA GLU A 316 12.09 -68.12 34.61
C GLU A 316 13.07 -68.22 35.80
N ARG A 317 13.99 -67.27 35.94
CA ARG A 317 15.01 -67.31 37.00
C ARG A 317 14.51 -66.73 38.33
N THR A 318 13.51 -65.85 38.31
CA THR A 318 12.96 -65.20 39.52
C THR A 318 11.95 -66.09 40.26
N GLU A 319 11.16 -66.92 39.57
CA GLU A 319 10.21 -67.82 40.22
C GLU A 319 10.89 -68.91 41.08
N ALA A 320 12.11 -69.33 40.71
CA ALA A 320 12.83 -70.38 41.45
C ALA A 320 13.37 -69.93 42.83
N ILE A 321 13.49 -68.62 43.07
CA ILE A 321 14.05 -68.08 44.33
C ILE A 321 12.94 -67.81 45.37
N GLU A 322 11.69 -67.60 44.94
CA GLU A 322 10.60 -67.18 45.84
C GLU A 322 9.82 -68.35 46.47
N THR A 323 9.98 -69.59 46.00
CA THR A 323 9.23 -70.76 46.49
C THR A 323 9.83 -71.50 47.72
N ALA A 324 10.91 -70.99 48.34
CA ALA A 324 11.63 -71.70 49.41
C ALA A 324 11.52 -71.08 50.84
N GLY A 325 10.28 -70.93 51.35
CA GLY A 325 9.86 -71.14 52.76
C GLY A 325 10.24 -70.13 53.88
N PRO A 326 9.77 -70.31 55.14
CA PRO A 326 8.65 -71.13 55.63
C PRO A 326 7.66 -70.41 56.60
N ARG A 327 6.58 -71.13 56.92
CA ARG A 327 5.34 -70.77 57.64
C ARG A 327 5.50 -70.55 59.17
N GLY A 328 4.60 -69.74 59.76
CA GLY A 328 4.31 -69.71 61.20
C GLY A 328 3.04 -68.89 61.54
N HIS A 329 2.14 -69.47 62.33
CA HIS A 329 0.73 -69.14 62.62
C HIS A 329 0.59 -68.48 64.03
N PRO A 330 -0.59 -68.30 64.68
CA PRO A 330 -1.76 -67.43 64.45
C PRO A 330 -2.17 -66.52 65.65
N ASP A 331 -3.21 -65.70 65.41
CA ASP A 331 -4.34 -65.24 66.27
C ASP A 331 -4.18 -64.55 67.65
N GLY A 332 -4.97 -63.47 67.82
CA GLY A 332 -5.42 -62.90 69.11
C GLY A 332 -6.42 -61.74 68.93
N PRO A 333 -7.66 -61.80 69.48
CA PRO A 333 -8.73 -60.81 69.23
C PRO A 333 -8.97 -59.82 70.40
N GLY A 334 -9.65 -58.70 70.12
CA GLY A 334 -10.35 -57.87 71.13
C GLY A 334 -10.17 -56.36 70.98
N GLY A 335 -11.25 -55.63 70.66
CA GLY A 335 -11.35 -54.18 70.91
C GLY A 335 -12.02 -53.87 72.26
N PRO A 336 -12.57 -52.66 72.50
CA PRO A 336 -12.15 -51.30 72.16
C PRO A 336 -12.15 -50.41 73.45
N PRO A 337 -12.52 -49.11 73.43
CA PRO A 337 -11.80 -47.85 73.12
C PRO A 337 -11.62 -46.99 74.44
N PRO A 338 -11.65 -45.64 74.53
CA PRO A 338 -11.50 -44.52 73.57
C PRO A 338 -10.53 -43.38 74.02
N GLY A 339 -10.27 -42.42 73.13
CA GLY A 339 -10.40 -40.98 73.46
C GLY A 339 -9.15 -40.10 73.68
N VAL A 340 -9.30 -38.85 73.22
CA VAL A 340 -8.59 -37.58 73.56
C VAL A 340 -7.24 -37.40 72.85
N GLY A 341 -7.09 -36.44 71.91
CA GLY A 341 -6.78 -35.02 72.16
C GLY A 341 -5.29 -34.89 72.53
N GLU A 342 -4.40 -34.17 71.85
CA GLU A 342 -4.42 -32.76 71.42
C GLU A 342 -3.38 -32.54 70.30
N GLU A 343 -3.58 -31.46 69.55
CA GLU A 343 -2.64 -30.73 68.67
C GLU A 343 -1.35 -30.27 69.41
N PRO A 344 -0.35 -29.64 68.74
CA PRO A 344 -0.34 -29.07 67.38
C PRO A 344 0.71 -29.62 66.40
#